data_AF-A0A0B6Y0P6-F1
#
_entry.id   AF-A0A0B6Y0P6-F1
#
_cell.length_a   1.000
_cell.length_b   1.000
_cell.length_c   1.000
_cell.angle_alpha   90.00
_cell.angle_beta   90.00
_cell.angle_gamma   90.00
#
_symmetry.space_group_name_H-M   'P 1'
#
loop_
_entity.id
_entity.type
_entity.pdbx_description
1 polymer ?
#
loop_
_entity_poly.entity_id
_entity_poly.type
_entity_poly.pdbx_seq_one_letter_code
_entity_poly.pdbx_strand_id
1 'polypeptide(L)'
;MAVGVNTALFLINNGAACDTPDKNGMRPLDRAAHVGHIGMLRLLLGCDCRRTTTIMDVPRVVQSRQSLPVFDRWLQQELYSPRELKRLCRQTIRQCLSPMNTANMEQLPIPRLMKDYLLAKHLDLTFANISIDHVQNIVPVSLDNIGHRLQR
;
A
#
# COMPACT_ATOMS: atom_id res chain seq x y z
N MET A 1 10.15 -13.52 -5.52
CA MET A 1 9.15 -13.46 -4.41
C MET A 1 7.97 -12.49 -4.65
N ALA A 2 7.58 -12.17 -5.91
CA ALA A 2 6.55 -11.16 -6.20
C ALA A 2 5.10 -11.70 -6.37
N VAL A 3 4.91 -13.03 -6.36
CA VAL A 3 3.62 -13.66 -6.72
C VAL A 3 2.51 -13.32 -5.71
N GLY A 4 2.82 -13.28 -4.40
CA GLY A 4 1.82 -13.03 -3.36
C GLY A 4 1.24 -11.61 -3.36
N VAL A 5 2.03 -10.61 -3.76
CA VAL A 5 1.55 -9.21 -3.85
C VAL A 5 0.58 -9.06 -5.02
N ASN A 6 0.88 -9.68 -6.16
CA ASN A 6 0.02 -9.61 -7.35
C ASN A 6 -1.33 -10.31 -7.13
N THR A 7 -1.35 -11.45 -6.42
CA THR A 7 -2.61 -12.12 -6.08
C THR A 7 -3.44 -11.30 -5.10
N ALA A 8 -2.82 -10.69 -4.07
CA ALA A 8 -3.51 -9.78 -3.18
C ALA A 8 -4.08 -8.55 -3.91
N LEU A 9 -3.31 -7.96 -4.84
CA LEU A 9 -3.77 -6.86 -5.67
C LEU A 9 -4.99 -7.27 -6.51
N PHE A 10 -4.94 -8.44 -7.13
CA PHE A 10 -6.06 -8.99 -7.90
C PHE A 10 -7.31 -9.16 -7.02
N LEU A 11 -7.18 -9.71 -5.81
CA LEU A 11 -8.29 -9.89 -4.88
C LEU A 11 -8.90 -8.54 -4.45
N ILE A 12 -8.07 -7.56 -4.12
CA ILE A 12 -8.54 -6.23 -3.73
C ILE A 12 -9.21 -5.52 -4.91
N ASN A 13 -8.70 -5.67 -6.12
CA ASN A 13 -9.38 -5.17 -7.32
C ASN A 13 -10.75 -5.82 -7.52
N ASN A 14 -10.93 -7.05 -7.04
CA ASN A 14 -12.21 -7.75 -7.02
C ASN A 14 -13.08 -7.47 -5.78
N GLY A 15 -12.81 -6.40 -5.04
CA GLY A 15 -13.66 -5.97 -3.92
C GLY A 15 -13.43 -6.74 -2.61
N ALA A 16 -12.33 -7.50 -2.49
CA ALA A 16 -11.94 -8.13 -1.24
C ALA A 16 -11.73 -7.08 -0.15
N ALA A 17 -12.32 -7.33 1.02
CA ALA A 17 -12.15 -6.49 2.19
C ALA A 17 -10.74 -6.69 2.77
N CYS A 18 -9.98 -5.60 2.87
CA CYS A 18 -8.57 -5.66 3.29
C CYS A 18 -8.36 -5.64 4.81
N ASP A 19 -9.45 -5.48 5.57
CA ASP A 19 -9.45 -5.41 7.03
C ASP A 19 -10.08 -6.64 7.70
N THR A 20 -10.54 -7.63 6.93
CA THR A 20 -11.18 -8.82 7.48
C THR A 20 -10.18 -9.64 8.29
N PRO A 21 -10.39 -9.83 9.60
CA PRO A 21 -9.50 -10.62 10.42
C PRO A 21 -9.60 -12.10 10.05
N ASP A 22 -8.50 -12.81 10.23
CA ASP A 22 -8.47 -14.27 10.13
C ASP A 22 -9.02 -14.94 11.40
N LYS A 23 -8.94 -16.27 11.45
CA LYS A 23 -9.42 -17.09 12.58
C LYS A 23 -8.75 -16.75 13.92
N ASN A 24 -7.58 -16.13 13.90
CA ASN A 24 -6.84 -15.73 15.09
C ASN A 24 -7.10 -14.26 15.44
N GLY A 25 -8.03 -13.59 14.76
CA GLY A 25 -8.29 -12.16 14.93
C GLY A 25 -7.24 -11.26 14.27
N MET A 26 -6.27 -11.82 13.53
CA MET A 26 -5.21 -11.04 12.91
C MET A 26 -5.67 -10.51 11.56
N ARG A 27 -5.47 -9.22 11.32
CA ARG A 27 -5.80 -8.62 10.03
C ARG A 27 -4.69 -8.92 9.02
N PRO A 28 -4.97 -8.81 7.71
CA PRO A 28 -3.95 -9.00 6.68
C PRO A 28 -2.71 -8.13 6.90
N LEU A 29 -2.90 -6.90 7.40
CA LEU A 29 -1.82 -5.97 7.73
C LEU A 29 -0.95 -6.48 8.87
N ASP A 30 -1.55 -7.01 9.94
CA ASP A 30 -0.84 -7.56 11.09
C ASP A 30 -0.02 -8.78 10.66
N ARG A 31 -0.62 -9.67 9.86
CA ARG A 31 0.07 -10.85 9.34
C ARG A 31 1.26 -10.45 8.46
N ALA A 32 1.10 -9.45 7.60
CA ALA A 32 2.18 -8.91 6.77
C ALA A 32 3.30 -8.29 7.62
N ALA A 33 2.95 -7.60 8.72
CA ALA A 33 3.91 -7.03 9.66
C ALA A 33 4.71 -8.13 10.38
N HIS A 34 4.04 -9.17 10.88
CA HIS A 34 4.69 -10.31 11.55
C HIS A 34 5.65 -11.07 10.65
N VAL A 35 5.36 -11.16 9.36
CA VAL A 35 6.26 -11.76 8.36
C VAL A 35 7.39 -10.80 7.94
N GLY A 36 7.18 -9.49 8.03
CA GLY A 36 8.11 -8.47 7.53
C GLY A 36 7.98 -8.23 6.02
N HIS A 37 6.82 -8.52 5.43
CA HIS A 37 6.63 -8.41 3.98
C HIS A 37 6.34 -6.96 3.57
N ILE A 38 7.38 -6.16 3.35
CA ILE A 38 7.32 -4.73 3.03
C ILE A 38 6.38 -4.43 1.85
N GLY A 39 6.46 -5.21 0.76
CA GLY A 39 5.59 -5.02 -0.41
C GLY A 39 4.10 -5.22 -0.11
N MET A 40 3.77 -6.13 0.82
CA MET A 40 2.40 -6.37 1.24
C MET A 40 1.90 -5.27 2.19
N LEU A 41 2.77 -4.81 3.10
CA LEU A 41 2.47 -3.66 3.97
C LEU A 41 2.13 -2.41 3.13
N ARG A 42 2.90 -2.13 2.08
CA ARG A 42 2.60 -1.05 1.15
C ARG A 42 1.26 -1.20 0.45
N LEU A 43 1.02 -2.38 -0.13
CA LEU A 43 -0.21 -2.65 -0.86
C LEU A 43 -1.42 -2.45 0.06
N LEU A 44 -1.39 -3.01 1.27
CA LEU A 44 -2.49 -2.90 2.23
C LEU A 44 -2.68 -1.46 2.72
N LEU A 45 -1.62 -0.77 3.15
CA LEU A 45 -1.73 0.63 3.58
C LEU A 45 -2.20 1.55 2.46
N GLY A 46 -1.77 1.31 1.22
CA GLY A 46 -2.25 2.01 0.03
C GLY A 46 -3.71 1.74 -0.29
N CYS A 47 -4.22 0.55 0.06
CA CYS A 47 -5.62 0.18 -0.16
C CYS A 47 -6.61 0.75 0.86
N ASP A 48 -6.18 1.72 1.67
CA ASP A 48 -6.97 2.41 2.71
C ASP A 48 -7.39 1.53 3.89
N CYS A 49 -6.71 0.41 4.11
CA CYS A 49 -6.92 -0.46 5.27
C CYS A 49 -6.76 0.32 6.57
N ARG A 50 -7.49 -0.06 7.62
CA ARG A 50 -7.44 0.63 8.91
C ARG A 50 -6.01 0.62 9.46
N ARG A 51 -5.41 1.80 9.60
CA ARG A 51 -4.06 1.95 10.13
C ARG A 51 -4.06 1.59 11.61
N THR A 52 -3.04 0.85 12.04
CA THR A 52 -2.77 0.58 13.45
C THR A 52 -1.31 0.87 13.71
N THR A 53 -1.00 1.47 14.85
CA THR A 53 0.38 1.75 15.28
C THR A 53 1.09 0.49 15.78
N THR A 54 0.33 -0.58 16.11
CA THR A 54 0.85 -1.85 16.62
C THR A 54 1.88 -2.51 15.70
N ILE A 55 1.82 -2.25 14.38
CA ILE A 55 2.79 -2.79 13.43
C ILE A 55 4.20 -2.20 13.59
N MET A 56 4.33 -1.02 14.21
CA MET A 56 5.61 -0.33 14.39
C MET A 56 6.52 -1.04 15.38
N ASP A 57 5.93 -1.75 16.33
CA ASP A 57 6.62 -2.45 17.43
C ASP A 57 6.95 -3.90 17.05
N VAL A 58 6.46 -4.40 15.91
CA VAL A 58 6.70 -5.77 15.46
C VAL A 58 8.19 -5.94 15.12
N PRO A 59 8.91 -6.94 15.69
CA PRO A 59 10.35 -7.08 15.55
C PRO A 59 10.85 -7.10 14.09
N ARG A 60 10.12 -7.78 13.20
CA ARG A 60 10.45 -7.84 11.76
C ARG A 60 10.29 -6.50 11.05
N VAL A 61 9.30 -5.69 11.47
CA VAL A 61 9.09 -4.35 10.94
C VAL A 61 10.16 -3.40 11.47
N VAL A 62 10.50 -3.47 12.76
CA VAL A 62 11.62 -2.71 13.35
C VAL A 62 12.92 -3.01 12.61
N GLN A 63 13.21 -4.29 12.34
CA GLN A 63 14.37 -4.69 11.56
C GLN A 63 14.34 -4.10 10.14
N SER A 64 13.17 -4.12 9.48
CA SER A 64 12.99 -3.56 8.14
C SER A 64 13.10 -2.04 8.10
N ARG A 65 12.67 -1.35 9.17
CA ARG A 65 12.81 0.11 9.34
C ARG A 65 14.28 0.50 9.51
N GLN A 66 15.04 -0.29 10.26
CA GLN A 66 16.48 -0.09 10.44
C GLN A 66 17.27 -0.39 9.16
N SER A 67 16.92 -1.44 8.41
CA SER A 67 17.62 -1.80 7.18
C SER A 67 17.28 -0.89 6.00
N LEU A 68 16.08 -0.31 5.95
CA LEU A 68 15.58 0.53 4.86
C LEU A 68 15.00 1.85 5.42
N PRO A 69 15.82 2.90 5.60
CA PRO A 69 15.35 4.18 6.15
C PRO A 69 14.32 4.90 5.28
N VAL A 70 14.32 4.64 3.97
CA VAL A 70 13.28 5.13 3.04
C VAL A 70 11.92 4.52 3.36
N PHE A 71 11.90 3.23 3.73
CA PHE A 71 10.67 2.56 4.15
C PHE A 71 10.19 3.09 5.50
N ASP A 72 11.08 3.32 6.47
CA ASP A 72 10.72 3.91 7.76
C ASP A 72 10.11 5.31 7.61
N ARG A 73 10.74 6.18 6.81
CA ARG A 73 10.21 7.52 6.53
C ARG A 73 8.83 7.45 5.89
N TRP A 74 8.67 6.60 4.88
CA TRP A 74 7.38 6.41 4.22
C TRP A 74 6.33 5.87 5.18
N LEU A 75 6.66 4.88 6.01
CA LEU A 75 5.73 4.26 6.96
C LEU A 75 5.29 5.27 8.03
N GLN A 76 6.21 6.08 8.54
CA GLN A 76 5.88 7.17 9.45
C GLN A 76 4.97 8.19 8.77
N GLN A 77 5.30 8.63 7.55
CA GLN A 77 4.43 9.55 6.81
C GLN A 77 3.04 8.95 6.60
N GLU A 78 2.94 7.68 6.21
CA GLU A 78 1.67 7.02 5.94
C GLU A 78 0.82 6.82 7.20
N LEU A 79 1.43 6.54 8.35
CA LEU A 79 0.72 6.32 9.61
C LEU A 79 0.35 7.62 10.34
N TYR A 80 1.24 8.62 10.33
CA TYR A 80 1.08 9.87 11.07
C TYR A 80 0.44 10.99 10.23
N SER A 81 0.38 10.86 8.89
CA SER A 81 -0.38 11.82 8.08
C SER A 81 -1.89 11.58 8.18
N PRO A 82 -2.69 12.65 8.36
CA PRO A 82 -4.14 12.54 8.32
C PRO A 82 -4.58 12.06 6.94
N ARG A 83 -5.62 11.20 6.90
CA ARG A 83 -6.17 10.73 5.62
C ARG A 83 -6.74 11.90 4.86
N GLU A 84 -6.27 12.10 3.63
CA GLU A 84 -6.95 13.01 2.70
C GLU A 84 -8.39 12.56 2.47
N LEU A 85 -9.29 13.54 2.27
CA LEU A 85 -10.71 13.28 2.03
C LEU A 85 -10.94 12.30 0.86
N LYS A 86 -10.12 12.39 -0.21
CA LYS A 86 -10.20 11.49 -1.37
C LYS A 86 -10.03 10.02 -0.96
N ARG A 87 -9.13 9.73 -0.04
CA ARG A 87 -8.87 8.37 0.48
C ARG A 87 -10.00 7.87 1.37
N LEU A 88 -10.57 8.75 2.20
CA LEU A 88 -11.76 8.43 2.99
C LEU A 88 -12.98 8.16 2.11
N CYS A 89 -13.20 8.98 1.08
CA CYS A 89 -14.25 8.76 0.09
C CYS A 89 -14.05 7.43 -0.64
N ARG A 90 -12.82 7.15 -1.10
CA ARG A 90 -12.46 5.87 -1.73
C ARG A 90 -12.77 4.69 -0.82
N GLN A 91 -12.36 4.75 0.44
CA GLN A 91 -12.63 3.70 1.43
C GLN A 91 -14.13 3.47 1.62
N THR A 92 -14.89 4.54 1.82
CA THR A 92 -16.34 4.48 2.08
C THR A 92 -17.08 3.90 0.88
N ILE A 93 -16.76 4.39 -0.32
CA ILE A 93 -17.33 3.89 -1.58
C ILE A 93 -17.00 2.40 -1.75
N ARG A 94 -15.74 2.00 -1.51
CA ARG A 94 -15.34 0.59 -1.59
C ARG A 94 -16.03 -0.29 -0.56
N GLN A 95 -16.28 0.19 0.65
CA GLN A 95 -17.05 -0.55 1.66
C GLN A 95 -18.50 -0.77 1.24
N CYS A 96 -19.15 0.22 0.63
CA CYS A 96 -20.49 0.06 0.06
C CYS A 96 -20.53 -0.89 -1.14
N LEU A 97 -19.41 -1.02 -1.85
CA LEU A 97 -19.24 -1.92 -2.98
C LEU A 97 -18.75 -3.32 -2.57
N SER A 98 -18.50 -3.63 -1.31
CA SER A 98 -18.12 -4.98 -0.87
C SER A 98 -19.36 -5.75 -0.39
N PRO A 99 -19.61 -7.01 -0.81
CA PRO A 99 -18.78 -7.87 -1.65
C PRO A 99 -19.33 -7.88 -3.10
N MET A 100 -19.29 -6.76 -3.82
CA MET A 100 -19.72 -6.75 -5.22
C MET A 100 -18.64 -7.27 -6.16
N ASN A 101 -19.12 -8.09 -7.09
CA ASN A 101 -18.44 -8.54 -8.30
C ASN A 101 -18.04 -7.32 -9.16
N THR A 102 -16.82 -7.33 -9.72
CA THR A 102 -16.23 -6.26 -10.54
C THR A 102 -17.10 -5.82 -11.73
N ALA A 103 -18.03 -6.68 -12.16
CA ALA A 103 -19.03 -6.38 -13.18
C ALA A 103 -19.87 -5.11 -12.90
N ASN A 104 -20.11 -4.78 -11.62
CA ASN A 104 -20.90 -3.60 -11.26
C ASN A 104 -20.10 -2.29 -11.30
N MET A 105 -18.76 -2.36 -11.36
CA MET A 105 -17.92 -1.16 -11.47
C MET A 105 -18.00 -0.51 -12.85
N GLU A 106 -18.16 -1.31 -13.90
CA GLU A 106 -18.36 -0.79 -15.25
C GLU A 106 -19.71 -0.07 -15.39
N GLN A 107 -20.70 -0.46 -14.58
CA GLN A 107 -22.05 0.12 -14.57
C GLN A 107 -22.16 1.44 -13.81
N LEU A 108 -21.15 1.83 -13.03
CA LEU A 108 -21.16 3.11 -12.32
C LEU A 108 -21.07 4.29 -13.31
N PRO A 109 -21.97 5.29 -13.23
CA PRO A 109 -21.97 6.48 -14.07
C PRO A 109 -20.90 7.49 -13.61
N ILE A 110 -19.66 7.01 -13.45
CA ILE A 110 -18.51 7.82 -13.02
C ILE A 110 -17.40 7.79 -14.10
N PRO A 111 -16.58 8.85 -14.20
CA PRO A 111 -15.48 8.90 -15.16
C PRO A 111 -14.48 7.76 -14.98
N ARG A 112 -13.84 7.31 -16.08
CA ARG A 112 -12.84 6.21 -16.09
C ARG A 112 -11.71 6.40 -15.07
N LEU A 113 -11.19 7.64 -14.97
CA LEU A 113 -10.18 8.01 -13.96
C LEU A 113 -10.65 7.74 -12.52
N MET A 114 -11.93 7.98 -12.25
CA MET A 114 -12.52 7.76 -10.93
C MET A 114 -12.75 6.25 -10.68
N LYS A 115 -13.10 5.49 -11.72
CA LYS A 115 -13.12 4.01 -11.66
C LYS A 115 -11.74 3.44 -11.36
N ASP A 116 -10.70 3.94 -12.04
CA ASP A 116 -9.32 3.49 -11.85
C ASP A 116 -8.72 3.93 -10.51
N TYR A 117 -9.19 5.04 -9.94
CA TYR A 117 -8.87 5.46 -8.57
C TYR A 117 -9.56 4.57 -7.52
N LEU A 118 -10.82 4.19 -7.75
CA LEU A 118 -11.55 3.27 -6.87
C LEU A 118 -10.97 1.84 -6.94
N LEU A 119 -10.58 1.39 -8.14
CA LEU A 119 -9.76 0.20 -8.33
C LEU A 119 -8.35 0.48 -7.80
N ALA A 120 -7.63 -0.50 -7.27
CA ALA A 120 -6.27 -0.30 -6.77
C ALA A 120 -5.24 -0.15 -7.91
N LYS A 121 -5.66 0.29 -9.11
CA LYS A 121 -4.85 0.39 -10.33
C LYS A 121 -3.84 1.53 -10.29
N HIS A 122 -4.11 2.58 -9.51
CA HIS A 122 -3.19 3.71 -9.32
C HIS A 122 -2.16 3.46 -8.19
N LEU A 123 -2.18 2.30 -7.52
CA LEU A 123 -1.18 2.04 -6.50
C LEU A 123 0.16 1.69 -7.15
N ASP A 124 1.07 2.66 -7.17
CA ASP A 124 2.48 2.43 -7.50
C ASP A 124 3.12 1.59 -6.37
N LEU A 125 3.10 0.27 -6.57
CA LEU A 125 3.69 -0.70 -5.63
C LEU A 125 5.23 -0.76 -5.73
N THR A 126 5.82 -0.09 -6.72
CA THR A 126 7.27 0.01 -6.90
C THR A 126 7.84 1.01 -5.90
N PHE A 127 8.83 0.60 -5.09
CA PHE A 127 9.81 1.57 -4.60
C PHE A 127 10.75 1.65 -5.79
N ALA A 128 10.70 2.70 -6.61
CA ALA A 128 11.44 2.73 -7.87
C ALA A 128 12.86 2.15 -7.69
N ASN A 129 13.11 0.98 -8.29
CA ASN A 129 14.39 0.25 -8.33
C ASN A 129 14.98 -0.39 -7.05
N ILE A 130 14.19 -1.05 -6.20
CA ILE A 130 14.78 -2.06 -5.29
C ILE A 130 14.24 -3.45 -5.64
N SER A 131 14.92 -4.13 -6.56
CA SER A 131 14.91 -5.59 -6.59
C SER A 131 15.31 -6.08 -5.21
N ILE A 132 14.43 -6.86 -4.58
CA ILE A 132 14.67 -7.53 -3.28
C ILE A 132 15.81 -8.57 -3.37
N ASP A 133 16.44 -8.69 -4.54
CA ASP A 133 17.62 -9.53 -4.79
C ASP A 133 18.96 -8.82 -4.53
N HIS A 134 18.97 -7.52 -4.15
CA HIS A 134 20.22 -6.72 -4.02
C HIS A 134 20.52 -6.15 -2.63
N VAL A 135 19.93 -6.70 -1.56
CA VAL A 135 20.31 -6.31 -0.17
C VAL A 135 21.78 -6.65 0.15
N GLN A 136 22.53 -7.32 -0.75
CA GLN A 136 23.94 -7.63 -0.55
C GLN A 136 24.97 -6.73 -1.23
N ASN A 137 24.65 -5.73 -2.07
CA ASN A 137 25.71 -4.92 -2.70
C ASN A 137 25.38 -3.43 -2.90
N ILE A 138 25.87 -2.61 -1.95
CA ILE A 138 26.76 -1.44 -2.16
C ILE A 138 26.19 -0.15 -2.80
N VAL A 139 26.11 0.86 -1.90
CA VAL A 139 26.50 2.30 -2.01
C VAL A 139 25.48 3.33 -2.55
N PRO A 140 25.33 4.47 -1.84
CA PRO A 140 24.43 5.56 -2.24
C PRO A 140 24.97 6.30 -3.45
N VAL A 141 24.16 6.42 -4.51
CA VAL A 141 24.37 7.44 -5.53
C VAL A 141 23.45 8.60 -5.20
N SER A 142 24.06 9.75 -4.89
CA SER A 142 23.41 11.04 -4.66
C SER A 142 22.37 11.35 -5.74
N LEU A 143 21.20 11.81 -5.30
CA LEU A 143 20.27 12.58 -6.14
C LEU A 143 20.26 14.02 -5.62
N ASP A 144 21.38 14.72 -5.83
CA ASP A 144 21.36 16.17 -6.01
C ASP A 144 21.21 16.43 -7.52
N ASN A 145 20.29 17.34 -7.88
CA ASN A 145 19.81 17.67 -9.23
C ASN A 145 18.80 16.65 -9.76
N ILE A 146 17.53 16.97 -10.01
CA ILE A 146 17.06 18.05 -10.89
C ILE A 146 15.75 18.59 -10.34
N GLY A 147 15.78 19.83 -9.86
CA GLY A 147 14.61 20.57 -9.37
C GLY A 147 14.76 22.07 -9.55
N HIS A 148 15.37 22.53 -10.65
CA HIS A 148 15.31 23.93 -11.06
C HIS A 148 15.36 24.07 -12.57
N ARG A 149 14.20 23.98 -13.21
CA ARG A 149 13.91 24.73 -14.43
C ARG A 149 12.41 24.63 -14.70
N LEU A 150 11.68 25.65 -14.25
CA LEU A 150 10.55 26.29 -14.90
C LEU A 150 9.94 27.29 -13.90
N GLN A 151 10.47 28.51 -13.87
CA GLN A 151 9.72 29.76 -13.74
C GLN A 151 10.66 30.97 -13.87
N ARG A 152 10.29 31.85 -14.81
CA ARG A 152 10.87 33.13 -15.25
C ARG A 152 11.98 33.06 -16.30
#